data_AF-A0A359DCL4-F1
#
_entry.id   AF-A0A359DCL4-F1
#
_cell.length_a   1.000
_cell.length_b   1.000
_cell.length_c   1.000
_cell.angle_alpha   90.00
_cell.angle_beta   90.00
_cell.angle_gamma   90.00
#
_symmetry.space_group_name_H-M   'P 1'
#
loop_
_entity.id
_entity.type
_entity.pdbx_description
1 polymer ?
#
loop_
_entity_poly.entity_id
_entity_poly.type
_entity_poly.pdbx_seq_one_letter_code
_entity_poly.pdbx_strand_id
1 'polypeptide(L)'
;LSAFMNNVGALALLMPIALQIAAKQGLPPGRVLMPLAFGTILGGMTTLIGTPPNLIVSSFRAQSGAGPFAMFDFSPVGVAVALSGVLFIALLGWRLVPKREVANAASFDTGTYLTEARVKDGAKAVGKTLREVELLLDEADAQIVGMVRNKFRVSAPNPRRVLQVDDVLVIEADPESLGAALVSLGLKLEADVPPPVELEAAEPTTATTADSAPAAATDNAAEEKSSAKKDPDAESSVLQELLALPESNLIGRSASDTRLRSRYAINMLAISRQGHRSIKRLRSTPIQTGDVLLMQG
;
A
#
# COMPACT_ATOMS: atom_id res chain seq x y z
N LEU A 1 -9.47 -14.38 25.76
CA LEU A 1 -9.30 -12.98 25.31
C LEU A 1 -10.53 -12.49 24.55
N SER A 2 -10.88 -13.09 23.40
CA SER A 2 -12.08 -12.71 22.62
C SER A 2 -13.43 -12.87 23.35
N ALA A 3 -13.51 -13.74 24.36
CA ALA A 3 -14.69 -13.87 25.21
C ALA A 3 -15.01 -12.59 26.03
N PHE A 4 -14.06 -11.67 26.19
CA PHE A 4 -14.23 -10.46 27.01
C PHE A 4 -13.97 -9.17 26.23
N MET A 5 -13.66 -9.27 24.94
CA MET A 5 -13.33 -8.14 24.08
C MET A 5 -13.72 -8.47 22.64
N ASN A 6 -14.08 -7.45 21.85
CA ASN A 6 -14.40 -7.62 20.44
C ASN A 6 -13.31 -8.40 19.68
N ASN A 7 -13.74 -9.25 18.75
CA ASN A 7 -12.90 -10.09 17.90
C ASN A 7 -11.76 -9.34 17.20
N VAL A 8 -12.02 -8.12 16.73
CA VAL A 8 -11.01 -7.28 16.06
C VAL A 8 -9.91 -6.84 17.03
N GLY A 9 -10.28 -6.38 18.22
CA GLY A 9 -9.32 -5.98 19.25
C GLY A 9 -8.48 -7.15 19.74
N ALA A 10 -9.11 -8.31 19.95
CA ALA A 10 -8.40 -9.52 20.33
C ALA A 10 -7.38 -9.96 19.27
N LEU A 11 -7.75 -9.90 17.99
CA LEU A 11 -6.86 -10.22 16.88
C LEU A 11 -5.73 -9.21 16.75
N ALA A 12 -6.00 -7.91 16.89
CA ALA A 12 -4.99 -6.85 16.81
C ALA A 12 -3.90 -7.00 17.88
N LEU A 13 -4.25 -7.40 19.10
CA LEU A 13 -3.27 -7.66 20.17
C LEU A 13 -2.42 -8.91 19.92
N LEU A 14 -2.99 -9.93 19.27
CA LEU A 14 -2.33 -11.21 19.05
C LEU A 14 -1.56 -11.28 17.72
N MET A 15 -1.90 -10.44 16.75
CA MET A 15 -1.27 -10.41 15.42
C MET A 15 0.25 -10.20 15.47
N PRO A 16 0.81 -9.22 16.21
CA PRO A 16 2.26 -9.01 16.25
C PRO A 16 3.01 -10.23 16.78
N ILE A 17 2.46 -10.87 17.82
CA ILE A 17 3.02 -12.07 18.44
C ILE A 17 2.95 -13.24 17.44
N ALA A 18 1.81 -13.40 16.76
CA ALA A 18 1.63 -14.44 15.76
C ALA A 18 2.59 -14.29 14.57
N LEU A 19 2.82 -13.05 14.11
CA LEU A 19 3.79 -12.74 13.06
C LEU A 19 5.23 -13.06 13.51
N GLN A 20 5.61 -12.69 14.74
CA GLN A 20 6.92 -13.04 15.29
C GLN A 20 7.12 -14.55 15.41
N ILE A 21 6.10 -15.30 15.82
CA ILE A 21 6.16 -16.77 15.90
C ILE A 21 6.28 -17.37 14.50
N ALA A 22 5.51 -16.88 13.53
CA ALA A 22 5.58 -17.33 12.14
C ALA A 22 7.00 -17.10 11.57
N ALA A 23 7.58 -15.92 11.79
CA ALA A 23 8.94 -15.59 11.36
C ALA A 23 10.00 -16.49 12.02
N LYS A 24 9.93 -16.69 13.35
CA LYS A 24 10.86 -17.56 14.09
C LYS A 24 10.81 -19.03 13.64
N GLN A 25 9.64 -19.50 13.21
CA GLN A 25 9.45 -20.88 12.76
C GLN A 25 9.60 -21.04 11.24
N GLY A 26 9.93 -19.98 10.50
CA GLY A 26 10.00 -20.02 9.03
C GLY A 26 8.66 -20.40 8.37
N LEU A 27 7.54 -20.13 9.04
CA LEU A 27 6.21 -20.47 8.55
C LEU A 27 5.59 -19.26 7.84
N PRO A 28 4.83 -19.48 6.74
CA PRO A 28 4.07 -18.40 6.13
C PRO A 28 3.03 -17.87 7.13
N PRO A 29 2.95 -16.53 7.35
CA PRO A 29 2.06 -15.90 8.33
C PRO A 29 0.60 -16.35 8.29
N GLY A 30 0.07 -16.61 7.08
CA GLY A 30 -1.29 -17.12 6.90
C GLY A 30 -1.57 -18.41 7.67
N ARG A 31 -0.56 -19.29 7.89
CA ARG A 31 -0.72 -20.52 8.67
C ARG A 31 -0.93 -20.29 10.16
N VAL A 32 -0.48 -19.16 10.71
CA VAL A 32 -0.65 -18.82 12.12
C VAL A 32 -1.83 -17.86 12.30
N LEU A 33 -1.95 -16.87 11.41
CA LEU A 33 -2.99 -15.83 11.48
C LEU A 33 -4.39 -16.38 11.20
N MET A 34 -4.55 -17.35 10.29
CA MET A 34 -5.86 -17.87 9.94
C MET A 34 -6.49 -18.70 11.08
N PRO A 35 -5.79 -19.67 11.71
CA PRO A 35 -6.28 -20.33 12.92
C PRO A 35 -6.56 -19.35 14.07
N LEU A 36 -5.71 -18.33 14.24
CA LEU A 36 -5.91 -17.29 15.24
C LEU A 36 -7.20 -16.50 15.01
N ALA A 37 -7.50 -16.12 13.76
CA ALA A 37 -8.72 -15.41 13.38
C ALA A 37 -9.99 -16.24 13.61
N PHE A 38 -9.95 -17.54 13.28
CA PHE A 38 -11.08 -18.41 13.61
C PHE A 38 -11.22 -18.60 15.12
N GLY A 39 -10.12 -18.73 15.85
CA GLY A 39 -10.12 -18.82 17.30
C GLY A 39 -10.71 -17.57 17.98
N THR A 40 -10.42 -16.37 17.48
CA THR A 40 -11.04 -15.14 18.00
C THR A 40 -12.53 -15.10 17.71
N ILE A 41 -12.97 -15.47 16.49
CA ILE A 41 -14.40 -15.55 16.18
C ILE A 41 -15.13 -16.54 17.10
N LEU A 42 -14.59 -17.76 17.26
CA LEU A 42 -15.15 -18.79 18.15
C LEU A 42 -15.23 -18.31 19.60
N GLY A 43 -14.18 -17.64 20.08
CA GLY A 43 -14.15 -17.08 21.43
C GLY A 43 -15.15 -15.93 21.64
N GLY A 44 -15.41 -15.10 20.62
CA GLY A 44 -16.37 -13.99 20.73
C GLY A 44 -17.81 -14.46 20.86
N MET A 45 -18.13 -15.68 20.42
CA MET A 45 -19.49 -16.24 20.52
C MET A 45 -19.85 -16.70 21.93
N THR A 46 -18.89 -16.83 22.86
CA THR A 46 -19.14 -17.42 24.19
C THR A 46 -19.82 -16.47 25.17
N THR A 47 -19.81 -15.16 24.91
CA THR A 47 -20.38 -14.14 25.81
C THR A 47 -21.21 -13.11 25.05
N LEU A 48 -21.99 -12.34 25.80
CA LEU A 48 -22.79 -11.25 25.25
C LEU A 48 -21.94 -10.15 24.57
N ILE A 49 -20.77 -9.81 25.14
CA ILE A 49 -19.94 -8.68 24.67
C ILE A 49 -19.10 -9.04 23.44
N GLY A 50 -18.71 -10.32 23.30
CA GLY A 50 -17.68 -10.73 22.34
C GLY A 50 -18.02 -10.44 20.87
N THR A 51 -19.30 -10.33 20.50
CA THR A 51 -19.71 -9.98 19.13
C THR A 51 -20.95 -9.06 19.05
N PRO A 52 -21.03 -8.17 18.04
CA PRO A 52 -22.20 -7.32 17.81
C PRO A 52 -23.53 -8.07 17.63
N PRO A 53 -23.61 -9.21 16.92
CA PRO A 53 -24.86 -9.97 16.79
C PRO A 53 -25.46 -10.39 18.13
N ASN A 54 -24.65 -10.81 19.11
CA ASN A 54 -25.13 -11.19 20.45
C ASN A 54 -25.76 -9.98 21.17
N LEU A 55 -25.17 -8.79 21.02
CA LEU A 55 -25.70 -7.54 21.55
C LEU A 55 -27.02 -7.14 20.88
N ILE A 56 -27.11 -7.28 19.55
CA ILE A 56 -28.33 -6.97 18.79
C ILE A 56 -29.48 -7.90 19.20
N VAL A 57 -29.22 -9.19 19.35
CA VAL A 57 -30.25 -10.15 19.79
C VAL A 57 -30.70 -9.86 21.22
N SER A 58 -29.78 -9.48 22.11
CA SER A 58 -30.11 -9.07 23.48
C SER A 58 -30.93 -7.78 23.54
N SER A 59 -30.58 -6.78 22.73
CA SER A 59 -31.34 -5.52 22.67
C SER A 59 -32.74 -5.74 22.09
N PHE A 60 -32.89 -6.59 21.08
CA PHE A 60 -34.18 -6.94 20.50
C PHE A 60 -35.08 -7.71 21.48
N ARG A 61 -34.51 -8.68 22.22
CA ARG A 61 -35.23 -9.43 23.26
C ARG A 61 -35.70 -8.53 24.39
N ALA A 62 -34.88 -7.55 24.79
CA ALA A 62 -35.25 -6.54 25.77
C ALA A 62 -36.41 -5.66 25.28
N GLN A 63 -36.39 -5.22 24.02
CA GLN A 63 -37.47 -4.43 23.41
C GLN A 63 -38.79 -5.22 23.29
N SER A 64 -38.70 -6.55 23.13
CA SER A 64 -39.87 -7.43 23.04
C SER A 64 -40.49 -7.80 24.41
N GLY A 65 -40.01 -7.21 25.50
CA GLY A 65 -40.54 -7.43 26.86
C GLY A 65 -40.03 -8.69 27.57
N ALA A 66 -39.13 -9.47 26.94
CA ALA A 66 -38.58 -10.72 27.50
C ALA A 66 -37.27 -10.53 28.31
N GLY A 67 -36.89 -9.27 28.57
CA GLY A 67 -35.66 -8.87 29.27
C GLY A 67 -34.38 -9.11 28.44
N PRO A 68 -33.26 -8.45 28.79
CA PRO A 68 -31.97 -8.68 28.13
C PRO A 68 -31.38 -10.05 28.50
N PHE A 69 -30.48 -10.57 27.65
CA PHE A 69 -29.61 -11.69 28.05
C PHE A 69 -28.59 -11.23 29.09
N ALA A 70 -28.26 -12.08 30.05
CA ALA A 70 -27.13 -11.89 30.94
C ALA A 70 -25.80 -12.19 30.21
N MET A 71 -24.69 -11.76 30.82
CA MET A 71 -23.33 -11.87 30.27
C MET A 71 -22.99 -13.29 29.75
N PHE A 72 -23.43 -14.32 30.48
CA PHE A 72 -23.06 -15.73 30.25
C PHE A 72 -24.20 -16.61 29.75
N ASP A 73 -25.35 -16.05 29.37
CA ASP A 73 -26.47 -16.86 28.85
C ASP A 73 -26.11 -17.58 27.54
N PHE A 74 -25.18 -17.02 26.76
CA PHE A 74 -24.65 -17.62 25.55
C PHE A 74 -23.57 -18.68 25.81
N SER A 75 -23.01 -18.74 27.02
CA SER A 75 -21.82 -19.54 27.31
C SER A 75 -22.02 -21.06 27.17
N PRO A 76 -23.14 -21.69 27.57
CA PRO A 76 -23.30 -23.14 27.41
C PRO A 76 -23.20 -23.58 25.94
N VAL A 77 -23.85 -22.85 25.04
CA VAL A 77 -23.82 -23.13 23.59
C VAL A 77 -22.49 -22.65 23.00
N GLY A 78 -22.08 -21.44 23.32
CA GLY A 78 -20.87 -20.83 22.78
C GLY A 78 -19.60 -21.61 23.16
N VAL A 79 -19.48 -22.09 24.40
CA VAL A 79 -18.34 -22.91 24.83
C VAL A 79 -18.35 -24.27 24.13
N ALA A 80 -19.50 -24.91 23.97
CA ALA A 80 -19.60 -26.18 23.23
C ALA A 80 -19.14 -26.01 21.77
N VAL A 81 -19.59 -24.94 21.10
CA VAL A 81 -19.18 -24.61 19.72
C VAL A 81 -17.71 -24.21 19.66
N ALA A 82 -17.23 -23.40 20.60
CA ALA A 82 -15.84 -22.95 20.65
C ALA A 82 -14.90 -24.13 20.85
N LEU A 83 -15.19 -25.03 21.79
CA LEU A 83 -14.39 -26.24 22.00
C LEU A 83 -14.39 -27.14 20.76
N SER A 84 -15.55 -27.36 20.15
CA SER A 84 -15.66 -28.17 18.92
C SER A 84 -14.89 -27.55 17.75
N GLY A 85 -14.99 -26.22 17.59
CA GLY A 85 -14.30 -25.47 16.55
C GLY A 85 -12.79 -25.43 16.77
N VAL A 86 -12.33 -25.21 18.02
CA VAL A 86 -10.91 -25.25 18.37
C VAL A 86 -10.34 -26.66 18.14
N LEU A 87 -11.06 -27.70 18.53
CA LEU A 87 -10.67 -29.08 18.27
C LEU A 87 -10.59 -29.37 16.76
N PHE A 88 -11.56 -28.89 15.98
CA PHE A 88 -11.53 -29.01 14.53
C PHE A 88 -10.34 -28.26 13.91
N ILE A 89 -10.05 -27.03 14.35
CA ILE A 89 -8.90 -26.25 13.86
C ILE A 89 -7.58 -26.94 14.22
N ALA A 90 -7.47 -27.48 15.43
CA ALA A 90 -6.28 -28.19 15.90
C ALA A 90 -6.03 -29.52 15.16
N LEU A 91 -7.10 -30.30 14.89
CA LEU A 91 -6.98 -31.62 14.26
C LEU A 91 -6.98 -31.57 12.73
N LEU A 92 -7.85 -30.76 12.13
CA LEU A 92 -8.07 -30.70 10.67
C LEU A 92 -7.68 -29.35 10.07
N GLY A 93 -7.77 -28.25 10.82
CA GLY A 93 -7.54 -26.89 10.31
C GLY A 93 -6.18 -26.72 9.65
N TRP A 94 -5.11 -27.22 10.27
CA TRP A 94 -3.75 -27.20 9.68
C TRP A 94 -3.61 -27.87 8.31
N ARG A 95 -4.52 -28.79 7.94
CA ARG A 95 -4.54 -29.48 6.64
C ARG A 95 -5.34 -28.71 5.58
N LEU A 96 -6.33 -27.93 5.98
CA LEU A 96 -7.22 -27.19 5.06
C LEU A 96 -6.70 -25.79 4.74
N VAL A 97 -5.84 -25.20 5.58
CA VAL A 97 -5.27 -23.87 5.33
C VAL A 97 -4.42 -23.91 4.05
N PRO A 98 -4.83 -23.21 2.98
CA PRO A 98 -4.08 -23.20 1.73
C PRO A 98 -2.66 -22.69 1.99
N LYS A 99 -1.67 -23.38 1.43
CA LYS A 99 -0.29 -22.89 1.39
C LYS A 99 -0.22 -21.78 0.35
N ARG A 100 -0.76 -20.61 0.67
CA ARG A 100 -0.51 -19.42 -0.13
C ARG A 100 0.81 -18.85 0.36
N GLU A 101 1.87 -19.06 -0.41
CA GLU A 101 3.11 -18.31 -0.23
C GLU A 101 2.82 -16.86 -0.58
N VAL A 102 2.32 -16.11 0.40
CA VAL A 102 2.43 -14.66 0.35
C VAL A 102 3.90 -14.38 0.62
N ALA A 103 4.70 -14.38 -0.44
CA ALA A 103 6.02 -13.80 -0.42
C ALA A 103 5.85 -12.39 0.15
N ASN A 104 6.45 -12.13 1.32
CA ASN A 104 6.39 -10.88 2.10
C ASN A 104 5.17 -10.67 3.02
N ALA A 105 4.79 -11.65 3.82
CA ALA A 105 3.97 -11.38 5.02
C ALA A 105 4.80 -11.24 6.32
N ALA A 106 6.13 -11.40 6.25
CA ALA A 106 7.04 -11.28 7.39
C ALA A 106 7.66 -9.88 7.56
N SER A 107 7.46 -8.97 6.62
CA SER A 107 7.64 -7.54 6.82
C SER A 107 6.26 -6.90 6.78
N PHE A 108 5.96 -6.04 7.76
CA PHE A 108 5.24 -4.82 7.44
C PHE A 108 6.17 -4.06 6.48
N ASP A 109 6.30 -4.53 5.24
CA ASP A 109 6.94 -3.79 4.16
C ASP A 109 5.99 -2.63 3.96
N THR A 110 6.31 -1.52 4.60
CA THR A 110 5.96 -0.22 4.08
C THR A 110 6.42 -0.26 2.64
N GLY A 111 5.49 -0.48 1.71
CA GLY A 111 5.81 -0.76 0.31
C GLY A 111 6.76 0.29 -0.24
N THR A 112 7.45 -0.04 -1.34
CA THR A 112 8.37 0.89 -2.00
C THR A 112 7.74 2.27 -2.12
N TYR A 113 8.39 3.28 -1.53
CA TYR A 113 7.86 4.63 -1.50
C TYR A 113 8.15 5.28 -2.84
N LEU A 114 7.08 5.71 -3.52
CA LEU A 114 7.17 6.65 -4.62
C LEU A 114 7.24 8.05 -4.02
N THR A 115 8.37 8.73 -4.24
CA THR A 115 8.55 10.12 -3.83
C THR A 115 8.89 11.00 -5.01
N GLU A 116 8.39 12.24 -4.96
CA GLU A 116 8.77 13.28 -5.91
C GLU A 116 9.97 14.06 -5.35
N ALA A 117 11.05 14.13 -6.13
CA ALA A 117 12.29 14.78 -5.76
C ALA A 117 12.68 15.82 -6.82
N ARG A 118 12.80 17.08 -6.41
CA ARG A 118 13.17 18.19 -7.30
C ARG A 118 14.68 18.36 -7.41
N VAL A 119 15.14 18.58 -8.64
CA VAL A 119 16.51 18.98 -8.97
C VAL A 119 16.64 20.48 -8.69
N LYS A 120 17.32 20.84 -7.59
CA LYS A 120 17.59 22.25 -7.26
C LYS A 120 18.83 22.80 -7.96
N ASP A 121 18.91 24.12 -8.00
CA ASP A 121 20.11 24.82 -8.44
C ASP A 121 21.32 24.41 -7.58
N GLY A 122 22.44 24.07 -8.22
CA GLY A 122 23.62 23.49 -7.59
C GLY A 122 23.57 21.98 -7.27
N ALA A 123 22.50 21.26 -7.63
CA ALA A 123 22.47 19.80 -7.44
C ALA A 123 23.45 19.07 -8.37
N LYS A 124 24.09 18.00 -7.89
CA LYS A 124 25.05 17.19 -8.67
C LYS A 124 24.39 16.45 -9.85
N ALA A 125 23.07 16.39 -9.86
CA ALA A 125 22.26 15.85 -10.94
C ALA A 125 22.12 16.81 -12.13
N VAL A 126 22.33 18.11 -11.96
CA VAL A 126 22.19 19.12 -13.03
C VAL A 126 23.25 18.87 -14.11
N GLY A 127 22.83 18.84 -15.38
CA GLY A 127 23.73 18.63 -16.51
C GLY A 127 24.14 17.17 -16.75
N LYS A 128 23.80 16.24 -15.85
CA LYS A 128 23.97 14.80 -16.07
C LYS A 128 22.86 14.24 -16.92
N THR A 129 23.16 13.15 -17.62
CA THR A 129 22.11 12.37 -18.28
C THR A 129 21.31 11.59 -17.25
N LEU A 130 20.02 11.37 -17.52
CA LEU A 130 19.17 10.56 -16.67
C LEU A 130 19.79 9.17 -16.39
N ARG A 131 20.46 8.58 -17.38
CA ARG A 131 21.19 7.31 -17.23
C ARG A 131 22.30 7.36 -16.19
N GLU A 132 23.07 8.45 -16.14
CA GLU A 132 24.13 8.63 -15.14
C GLU A 132 23.56 8.77 -13.74
N VAL A 133 22.39 9.41 -13.63
CA VAL A 133 21.69 9.54 -12.35
C VAL A 133 21.05 8.22 -11.92
N GLU A 134 20.44 7.47 -12.84
CA GLU A 134 19.94 6.10 -12.58
C GLU A 134 21.07 5.18 -12.08
N LEU A 135 22.28 5.25 -12.68
CA LEU A 135 23.42 4.44 -12.23
C LEU A 135 23.88 4.78 -10.80
N LEU A 136 23.79 6.05 -10.39
CA LEU A 136 24.11 6.47 -9.02
C LEU A 136 23.02 6.08 -8.03
N LEU A 137 21.76 6.00 -8.47
CA LEU A 137 20.64 5.54 -7.65
C LEU A 137 20.62 4.02 -7.50
N ASP A 138 21.10 3.27 -8.49
CA ASP A 138 21.25 1.81 -8.42
C ASP A 138 22.15 1.40 -7.22
N GLU A 139 23.16 2.20 -6.85
CA GLU A 139 24.00 1.97 -5.66
C GLU A 139 23.21 2.07 -4.33
N ALA A 140 22.11 2.82 -4.34
CA ALA A 140 21.23 3.04 -3.19
C ALA A 140 19.90 2.25 -3.31
N ASP A 141 19.82 1.26 -4.21
CA ASP A 141 18.60 0.48 -4.49
C ASP A 141 17.37 1.35 -4.76
N ALA A 142 17.57 2.47 -5.47
CA ALA A 142 16.54 3.43 -5.84
C ALA A 142 16.42 3.50 -7.37
N GLN A 143 15.21 3.71 -7.89
CA GLN A 143 15.00 3.83 -9.33
C GLN A 143 14.10 5.01 -9.71
N ILE A 144 14.33 5.58 -10.89
CA ILE A 144 13.50 6.64 -11.44
C ILE A 144 12.38 6.01 -12.28
N VAL A 145 11.14 6.22 -11.85
CA VAL A 145 9.93 5.69 -12.52
C VAL A 145 9.35 6.73 -13.50
N GLY A 146 9.53 8.02 -13.19
CA GLY A 146 9.00 9.11 -13.99
C GLY A 146 9.74 10.43 -13.80
N MET A 147 9.39 11.40 -14.62
CA MET A 147 9.89 12.78 -14.55
C MET A 147 8.76 13.76 -14.86
N VAL A 148 8.73 14.90 -14.19
CA VAL A 148 7.88 16.03 -14.52
C VAL A 148 8.76 17.19 -14.92
N ARG A 149 8.51 17.77 -16.11
CA ARG A 149 9.15 19.00 -16.58
C ARG A 149 8.11 19.89 -17.23
N ASN A 150 8.10 21.18 -16.89
CA ASN A 150 7.14 22.16 -17.43
C ASN A 150 5.67 21.73 -17.27
N LYS A 151 5.31 21.13 -16.13
CA LYS A 151 3.99 20.54 -15.85
C LYS A 151 3.60 19.31 -16.69
N PHE A 152 4.46 18.84 -17.59
CA PHE A 152 4.26 17.58 -18.32
C PHE A 152 4.87 16.42 -17.56
N ARG A 153 4.03 15.46 -17.15
CA ARG A 153 4.47 14.20 -16.55
C ARG A 153 4.85 13.22 -17.66
N VAL A 154 6.11 12.83 -17.69
CA VAL A 154 6.64 11.81 -18.59
C VAL A 154 6.86 10.54 -17.78
N SER A 155 6.01 9.55 -18.02
CA SER A 155 6.27 8.18 -17.58
C SER A 155 7.45 7.63 -18.41
N ALA A 156 8.44 7.04 -17.75
CA ALA A 156 9.64 6.48 -18.40
C ALA A 156 10.45 7.46 -19.29
N PRO A 157 11.01 8.54 -18.72
CA PRO A 157 11.82 9.52 -19.46
C PRO A 157 13.03 8.89 -20.18
N ASN A 158 13.43 9.48 -21.31
CA ASN A 158 14.53 8.98 -22.13
C ASN A 158 15.86 9.02 -21.33
N PRO A 159 16.61 7.89 -21.22
CA PRO A 159 17.88 7.82 -20.46
C PRO A 159 18.95 8.82 -20.92
N ARG A 160 18.89 9.29 -22.17
CA ARG A 160 19.82 10.29 -22.72
C ARG A 160 19.42 11.74 -22.42
N ARG A 161 18.27 11.96 -21.80
CA ARG A 161 17.79 13.31 -21.49
C ARG A 161 18.64 13.92 -20.39
N VAL A 162 19.07 15.17 -20.59
CA VAL A 162 19.86 15.92 -19.61
C VAL A 162 18.91 16.57 -18.61
N LEU A 163 19.22 16.40 -17.32
CA LEU A 163 18.46 17.00 -16.22
C LEU A 163 18.74 18.49 -16.11
N GLN A 164 17.68 19.25 -15.89
CA GLN A 164 17.68 20.70 -15.72
C GLN A 164 17.24 21.05 -14.30
N VAL A 165 17.56 22.28 -13.88
CA VAL A 165 17.01 22.85 -12.65
C VAL A 165 15.48 22.85 -12.76
N ASP A 166 14.82 22.56 -11.65
CA ASP A 166 13.35 22.43 -11.51
C ASP A 166 12.70 21.20 -12.15
N ASP A 167 13.50 20.26 -12.65
CA ASP A 167 12.98 18.92 -12.94
C ASP A 167 12.52 18.23 -11.67
N VAL A 168 11.37 17.56 -11.73
CA VAL A 168 10.89 16.69 -10.65
C VAL A 168 11.05 15.25 -11.09
N LEU A 169 11.74 14.44 -10.30
CA LEU A 169 11.95 13.01 -10.52
C LEU A 169 11.02 12.23 -9.60
N VAL A 170 10.30 11.28 -10.17
CA VAL A 170 9.52 10.31 -9.39
C VAL A 170 10.41 9.11 -9.11
N ILE A 171 10.84 8.97 -7.86
CA ILE A 171 11.80 7.96 -7.41
C ILE A 171 11.05 6.91 -6.58
N GLU A 172 11.25 5.65 -6.91
CA GLU A 172 10.83 4.51 -6.11
C GLU A 172 12.05 3.98 -5.32
N ALA A 173 11.95 3.98 -3.98
CA ALA A 173 13.01 3.50 -3.11
C ALA A 173 12.45 2.93 -1.80
N ASP A 174 13.23 2.09 -1.13
CA ASP A 174 12.95 1.65 0.24
C ASP A 174 13.18 2.86 1.20
N PRO A 175 12.36 3.02 2.25
CA PRO A 175 12.41 4.22 3.10
C PRO A 175 13.76 4.41 3.83
N GLU A 176 14.50 3.33 4.05
CA GLU A 176 15.85 3.37 4.65
C GLU A 176 16.92 3.89 3.66
N SER A 177 16.75 3.65 2.35
CA SER A 177 17.73 4.01 1.33
C SER A 177 17.43 5.36 0.66
N LEU A 178 16.18 5.83 0.74
CA LEU A 178 15.74 7.08 0.13
C LEU A 178 16.58 8.29 0.57
N GLY A 179 16.89 8.40 1.86
CA GLY A 179 17.69 9.51 2.38
C GLY A 179 19.10 9.56 1.78
N ALA A 180 19.76 8.41 1.67
CA ALA A 180 21.09 8.30 1.07
C ALA A 180 21.06 8.63 -0.43
N ALA A 181 20.05 8.14 -1.14
CA ALA A 181 19.82 8.43 -2.55
C ALA A 181 19.67 9.95 -2.82
N LEU A 182 18.83 10.64 -2.04
CA LEU A 182 18.61 12.08 -2.18
C LEU A 182 19.87 12.90 -1.90
N VAL A 183 20.61 12.57 -0.84
CA VAL A 183 21.84 13.29 -0.46
C VAL A 183 22.96 13.11 -1.49
N SER A 184 23.12 11.89 -2.03
CA SER A 184 24.17 11.59 -3.02
C SER A 184 24.08 12.46 -4.27
N LEU A 185 22.85 12.78 -4.69
CA LEU A 185 22.53 13.54 -5.90
C LEU A 185 22.21 15.02 -5.65
N GLY A 186 22.06 15.42 -4.39
CA GLY A 186 21.65 16.77 -4.02
C GLY A 186 20.19 17.07 -4.37
N LEU A 187 19.32 16.07 -4.32
CA LEU A 187 17.89 16.22 -4.58
C LEU A 187 17.16 16.64 -3.30
N LYS A 188 16.08 17.41 -3.45
CA LYS A 188 15.18 17.74 -2.33
C LYS A 188 13.80 17.16 -2.58
N LEU A 189 13.15 16.71 -1.51
CA LEU A 189 11.75 16.29 -1.57
C LEU A 189 10.90 17.47 -2.04
N GLU A 190 9.99 17.22 -2.96
CA GLU A 190 9.09 18.26 -3.49
C GLU A 190 8.21 18.84 -2.39
N ALA A 191 7.80 18.03 -1.41
CA ALA A 191 7.05 18.48 -0.24
C ALA A 191 7.78 19.53 0.62
N ASP A 192 9.11 19.60 0.54
CA ASP A 192 9.95 20.60 1.25
C ASP A 192 10.22 21.85 0.40
N VAL A 193 9.69 21.93 -0.82
CA VAL A 193 9.79 23.11 -1.68
C VAL A 193 8.45 23.84 -1.62
N PRO A 194 8.40 25.07 -1.04
CA PRO A 194 7.17 25.85 -1.05
C PRO A 194 6.67 25.99 -2.49
N PRO A 195 5.36 25.80 -2.77
CA PRO A 195 4.83 26.06 -4.09
C PRO A 195 5.18 27.49 -4.48
N PRO A 196 5.51 27.76 -5.76
CA PRO A 196 5.77 29.11 -6.22
C PRO A 196 4.59 29.99 -5.81
N VAL A 197 4.85 31.07 -5.08
CA VAL A 197 3.83 32.01 -4.65
C VAL A 197 3.24 32.61 -5.93
N GLU A 198 2.06 32.13 -6.33
CA GLU A 198 1.26 32.78 -7.35
C GLU A 198 0.87 34.14 -6.74
N LEU A 199 1.46 35.21 -7.27
CA LEU A 199 1.11 36.58 -6.96
C LEU A 199 -0.36 36.78 -7.31
N GLU A 200 -1.23 36.66 -6.31
CA GLU A 200 -2.64 37.02 -6.44
C GLU A 200 -2.73 38.51 -6.78
N ALA A 201 -3.21 38.78 -7.99
CA ALA A 201 -3.54 40.12 -8.45
C ALA A 201 -4.64 40.69 -7.55
N ALA A 202 -4.34 41.85 -6.97
CA ALA A 202 -5.26 42.65 -6.18
C ALA A 202 -6.45 43.12 -7.03
N GLU A 203 -7.66 42.99 -6.49
CA GLU A 203 -8.79 43.86 -6.83
C GLU A 203 -9.59 44.25 -5.57
N PRO A 204 -10.25 45.42 -5.57
CA PRO A 204 -10.28 46.30 -4.41
C PRO A 204 -11.56 46.24 -3.57
N THR A 205 -11.38 46.74 -2.34
CA THR A 205 -12.34 47.18 -1.32
C THR A 205 -13.75 47.60 -1.78
N THR A 206 -14.76 47.16 -1.02
CA THR A 206 -15.87 48.02 -0.54
C THR A 206 -16.32 47.61 0.88
N ALA A 207 -15.91 48.43 1.85
CA ALA A 207 -16.64 48.99 3.01
C ALA A 207 -17.90 48.27 3.57
N THR A 208 -17.88 47.80 4.84
CA THR A 208 -18.40 48.46 6.08
C THR A 208 -19.85 47.99 6.40
N THR A 209 -20.29 47.52 7.58
CA THR A 209 -20.15 47.88 9.01
C THR A 209 -20.52 46.69 9.95
N ALA A 210 -19.91 46.67 11.15
CA ALA A 210 -20.42 46.38 12.51
C ALA A 210 -21.79 45.67 12.70
N ASP A 211 -22.05 44.78 13.67
CA ASP A 211 -21.66 44.82 15.08
C ASP A 211 -22.06 43.49 15.79
N SER A 212 -21.49 43.27 16.98
CA SER A 212 -21.94 42.42 18.10
C SER A 212 -21.75 40.88 18.07
N ALA A 213 -20.81 40.44 18.92
CA ALA A 213 -20.78 39.15 19.60
C ALA A 213 -21.58 39.26 20.95
N PRO A 214 -21.71 38.22 21.81
CA PRO A 214 -21.14 36.87 21.75
C PRO A 214 -22.06 35.71 22.23
N ALA A 215 -21.50 34.50 22.12
CA ALA A 215 -21.51 33.41 23.12
C ALA A 215 -22.29 32.10 22.80
N ALA A 216 -21.49 31.02 22.90
CA ALA A 216 -21.76 29.69 23.45
C ALA A 216 -22.47 28.63 22.58
N ALA A 217 -21.61 27.82 21.94
CA ALA A 217 -21.51 26.37 22.06
C ALA A 217 -22.77 25.51 21.86
N THR A 218 -22.82 24.85 20.69
CA THR A 218 -23.49 23.56 20.51
C THR A 218 -22.67 22.64 19.60
N ASP A 219 -22.90 21.35 19.85
CA ASP A 219 -22.33 20.14 19.32
C ASP A 219 -22.33 19.93 17.80
N ASN A 220 -21.51 18.95 17.43
CA ASN A 220 -21.66 17.96 16.36
C ASN A 220 -21.04 18.23 14.97
N ALA A 221 -20.13 17.29 14.67
CA ALA A 221 -20.04 16.50 13.44
C ALA A 221 -19.93 17.28 12.12
N ALA A 222 -18.71 17.35 11.60
CA ALA A 222 -18.47 17.62 10.19
C ALA A 222 -17.73 16.43 9.56
N GLU A 223 -18.44 15.77 8.66
CA GLU A 223 -17.94 14.90 7.61
C GLU A 223 -16.86 15.63 6.79
N GLU A 224 -15.63 15.15 6.80
CA GLU A 224 -14.63 15.58 5.81
C GLU A 224 -14.86 14.84 4.49
N LYS A 225 -15.73 15.42 3.67
CA LYS A 225 -15.68 15.23 2.21
C LYS A 225 -14.46 15.96 1.67
N SER A 226 -13.33 15.25 1.55
CA SER A 226 -12.24 15.68 0.67
C SER A 226 -12.63 15.37 -0.77
N SER A 227 -13.32 16.32 -1.42
CA SER A 227 -13.47 16.33 -2.87
C SER A 227 -12.13 16.72 -3.49
N ALA A 228 -11.30 15.71 -3.76
CA ALA A 228 -10.13 15.86 -4.63
C ALA A 228 -10.61 16.29 -6.02
N LYS A 229 -10.35 17.55 -6.35
CA LYS A 229 -10.59 18.18 -7.64
C LYS A 229 -9.76 17.42 -8.69
N LYS A 230 -10.45 16.78 -9.63
CA LYS A 230 -9.88 15.95 -10.69
C LYS A 230 -9.37 16.86 -11.81
N ASP A 231 -8.05 16.99 -11.96
CA ASP A 231 -7.45 17.61 -13.15
C ASP A 231 -7.76 16.74 -14.39
N PRO A 232 -8.20 17.31 -15.53
CA PRO A 232 -8.75 16.50 -16.63
C PRO A 232 -7.73 15.97 -17.65
N ASP A 233 -6.45 16.35 -17.61
CA ASP A 233 -5.49 16.04 -18.69
C ASP A 233 -4.33 15.14 -18.23
N ALA A 234 -4.66 13.96 -17.71
CA ALA A 234 -3.71 12.86 -17.61
C ALA A 234 -3.86 11.98 -18.86
N GLU A 235 -2.86 11.98 -19.74
CA GLU A 235 -2.70 10.90 -20.73
C GLU A 235 -2.72 9.57 -19.96
N SER A 236 -3.83 8.85 -20.08
CA SER A 236 -4.07 7.62 -19.33
C SER A 236 -3.18 6.53 -19.89
N SER A 237 -1.98 6.41 -19.35
CA SER A 237 -1.14 5.26 -19.63
C SER A 237 -1.89 3.97 -19.27
N VAL A 238 -1.98 3.06 -20.23
CA VAL A 238 -2.81 1.86 -20.11
C VAL A 238 -1.95 0.74 -19.52
N LEU A 239 -2.40 0.21 -18.40
CA LEU A 239 -1.82 -0.99 -17.81
C LEU A 239 -2.42 -2.22 -18.48
N GLN A 240 -1.56 -3.11 -18.99
CA GLN A 240 -1.96 -4.35 -19.63
C GLN A 240 -1.16 -5.53 -19.09
N GLU A 241 -1.86 -6.64 -18.83
CA GLU A 241 -1.25 -7.93 -18.50
C GLU A 241 -1.11 -8.76 -19.77
N LEU A 242 0.10 -9.24 -20.05
CA LEU A 242 0.47 -9.96 -21.25
C LEU A 242 1.12 -11.30 -20.88
N LEU A 243 0.79 -12.38 -21.58
CA LEU A 243 1.37 -13.69 -21.35
C LEU A 243 2.54 -13.95 -22.31
N ALA A 244 3.69 -14.39 -21.78
CA ALA A 244 4.84 -14.79 -22.57
C ALA A 244 4.63 -16.19 -23.20
N LEU A 245 4.20 -16.22 -24.45
CA LEU A 245 4.02 -17.45 -25.22
C LEU A 245 5.37 -18.11 -25.62
N PRO A 246 5.44 -19.45 -25.81
CA PRO A 246 6.68 -20.18 -26.14
C PRO A 246 7.43 -19.68 -27.38
N GLU A 247 6.72 -19.09 -28.34
CA GLU A 247 7.28 -18.55 -29.59
C GLU A 247 7.63 -17.06 -29.50
N SER A 248 7.55 -16.47 -28.30
CA SER A 248 7.82 -15.05 -28.11
C SER A 248 9.31 -14.74 -28.20
N ASN A 249 9.66 -13.74 -29.01
CA ASN A 249 11.02 -13.17 -29.09
C ASN A 249 11.51 -12.53 -27.78
N LEU A 250 10.65 -12.45 -26.76
CA LEU A 250 10.99 -11.98 -25.42
C LEU A 250 11.60 -13.09 -24.55
N ILE A 251 11.42 -14.37 -24.92
CA ILE A 251 11.93 -15.49 -24.11
C ILE A 251 13.46 -15.48 -24.07
N GLY A 252 14.00 -15.71 -22.87
CA GLY A 252 15.43 -15.70 -22.60
C GLY A 252 16.04 -14.30 -22.50
N ARG A 253 15.25 -13.24 -22.71
CA ARG A 253 15.69 -11.84 -22.62
C ARG A 253 15.15 -11.17 -21.36
N SER A 254 15.91 -10.23 -20.80
CA SER A 254 15.47 -9.40 -19.69
C SER A 254 14.77 -8.12 -20.16
N ALA A 255 14.19 -7.35 -19.23
CA ALA A 255 13.65 -6.03 -19.54
C ALA A 255 14.72 -5.08 -20.16
N SER A 256 16.00 -5.26 -19.79
CA SER A 256 17.11 -4.48 -20.36
C SER A 256 17.43 -4.88 -21.80
N ASP A 257 17.43 -6.18 -22.08
CA ASP A 257 17.84 -6.72 -23.39
C ASP A 257 16.80 -6.43 -24.47
N THR A 258 15.52 -6.51 -24.09
CA THR A 258 14.39 -6.29 -25.00
C THR A 258 14.25 -4.84 -25.44
N ARG A 259 14.83 -3.89 -24.67
CA ARG A 259 14.84 -2.46 -24.99
C ARG A 259 13.44 -1.87 -25.22
N LEU A 260 12.40 -2.50 -24.65
CA LEU A 260 10.98 -2.15 -24.86
C LEU A 260 10.71 -0.68 -24.52
N ARG A 261 11.28 -0.19 -23.41
CA ARG A 261 11.20 1.21 -23.00
C ARG A 261 11.79 2.15 -24.04
N SER A 262 12.98 1.85 -24.56
CA SER A 262 13.68 2.75 -25.50
C SER A 262 13.15 2.71 -26.93
N ARG A 263 12.55 1.59 -27.35
CA ARG A 263 12.12 1.37 -28.74
C ARG A 263 10.63 1.56 -28.96
N TYR A 264 9.82 1.21 -27.96
CA TYR A 264 8.36 1.17 -28.07
C TYR A 264 7.66 2.01 -27.00
N ALA A 265 8.39 2.69 -26.12
CA ALA A 265 7.85 3.44 -24.97
C ALA A 265 7.02 2.58 -23.98
N ILE A 266 7.15 1.25 -24.05
CA ILE A 266 6.45 0.33 -23.16
C ILE A 266 7.36 0.00 -21.98
N ASN A 267 6.88 0.26 -20.76
CA ASN A 267 7.54 -0.09 -19.52
C ASN A 267 7.08 -1.47 -19.02
N MET A 268 8.02 -2.28 -18.53
CA MET A 268 7.73 -3.54 -17.87
C MET A 268 7.79 -3.32 -16.36
N LEU A 269 6.64 -3.41 -15.71
CA LEU A 269 6.49 -3.11 -14.29
C LEU A 269 6.66 -4.34 -13.41
N ALA A 270 6.34 -5.52 -13.92
CA ALA A 270 6.47 -6.77 -13.18
C ALA A 270 6.54 -7.98 -14.11
N ILE A 271 7.25 -9.02 -13.66
CA ILE A 271 7.19 -10.37 -14.20
C ILE A 271 6.61 -11.25 -13.12
N SER A 272 5.56 -12.02 -13.43
CA SER A 272 4.98 -13.02 -12.53
C SER A 272 5.22 -14.41 -13.07
N ARG A 273 5.83 -15.27 -12.25
CA ARG A 273 6.13 -16.68 -12.58
C ARG A 273 5.49 -17.58 -11.55
N GLN A 274 4.67 -18.54 -12.00
CA GLN A 274 3.97 -19.47 -11.12
C GLN A 274 3.18 -18.79 -9.98
N GLY A 275 2.69 -17.57 -10.22
CA GLY A 275 1.97 -16.77 -9.20
C GLY A 275 2.86 -15.94 -8.27
N HIS A 276 4.18 -16.00 -8.42
CA HIS A 276 5.13 -15.13 -7.71
C HIS A 276 5.45 -13.91 -8.56
N ARG A 277 5.07 -12.72 -8.07
CA ARG A 277 5.41 -11.43 -8.71
C ARG A 277 6.83 -11.02 -8.33
N SER A 278 7.74 -10.97 -9.29
CA SER A 278 9.10 -10.45 -9.11
C SER A 278 9.16 -9.01 -9.60
N ILE A 279 9.32 -8.07 -8.66
CA ILE A 279 9.57 -6.65 -8.94
C ILE A 279 11.07 -6.36 -8.79
N LYS A 280 11.67 -6.88 -7.71
CA LYS A 280 13.12 -6.88 -7.51
C LYS A 280 13.76 -7.71 -8.63
N ARG A 281 14.62 -7.10 -9.47
CA ARG A 281 15.39 -7.72 -10.58
C ARG A 281 14.74 -7.83 -11.98
N LEU A 282 13.68 -7.07 -12.28
CA LEU A 282 13.13 -6.96 -13.66
C LEU A 282 14.19 -6.70 -14.74
N ARG A 283 15.21 -5.90 -14.38
CA ARG A 283 16.32 -5.49 -15.25
C ARG A 283 17.15 -6.68 -15.77
N SER A 284 17.32 -7.74 -14.97
CA SER A 284 18.26 -8.84 -15.26
C SER A 284 17.61 -10.22 -15.32
N THR A 285 16.38 -10.37 -14.81
CA THR A 285 15.65 -11.64 -14.87
C THR A 285 15.23 -11.96 -16.30
N PRO A 286 15.64 -13.12 -16.87
CA PRO A 286 15.20 -13.52 -18.19
C PRO A 286 13.74 -13.99 -18.14
N ILE A 287 12.96 -13.51 -19.11
CA ILE A 287 11.56 -13.89 -19.31
C ILE A 287 11.51 -15.34 -19.77
N GLN A 288 10.64 -16.13 -19.15
CA GLN A 288 10.39 -17.53 -19.50
C GLN A 288 8.99 -17.71 -20.07
N THR A 289 8.81 -18.82 -20.78
CA THR A 289 7.51 -19.26 -21.25
C THR A 289 6.53 -19.40 -20.07
N GLY A 290 5.35 -18.81 -20.22
CA GLY A 290 4.31 -18.81 -19.19
C GLY A 290 4.43 -17.71 -18.15
N ASP A 291 5.45 -16.84 -18.24
CA ASP A 291 5.51 -15.62 -17.41
C ASP A 291 4.36 -14.66 -17.79
N VAL A 292 3.74 -14.05 -16.79
CA VAL A 292 2.79 -12.94 -16.96
C VAL A 292 3.53 -11.62 -16.76
N LEU A 293 3.50 -10.78 -17.78
CA LEU A 293 4.19 -9.50 -17.84
C LEU A 293 3.16 -8.39 -17.61
N LEU A 294 3.38 -7.57 -16.58
CA LEU A 294 2.61 -6.34 -16.42
C LEU A 294 3.35 -5.22 -17.17
N MET A 295 2.70 -4.68 -18.19
CA MET A 295 3.23 -3.65 -19.05
C MET A 295 2.43 -2.36 -18.94
N GLN A 296 3.11 -1.24 -19.11
CA GLN A 296 2.54 0.10 -19.11
C GLN A 296 3.00 0.83 -20.36
N GLY A 297 2.06 1.36 -21.16
CA GLY A 297 2.35 2.11 -22.37
C GLY A 297 1.27 3.13 -22.70
#